data_AF-A0A662FHZ3-F1
#
_entry.id   AF-A0A662FHZ3-F1
#
_cell.length_a   1.000
_cell.length_b   1.000
_cell.length_c   1.000
_cell.angle_alpha   90.00
_cell.angle_beta   90.00
_cell.angle_gamma   90.00
#
_symmetry.space_group_name_H-M   'P 1'
#
loop_
_entity.id
_entity.type
_entity.pdbx_description
1 polymer ?
#
loop_
_entity_poly.entity_id
_entity_poly.type
_entity_poly.pdbx_seq_one_letter_code
_entity_poly.pdbx_strand_id
1 'polypeptide(L)'
;MTYTKLKKRIYKSGDDEKFFNYLKCVRSSELKKILYYARKNLKHNIEFLNKEVYHRLEKTVEKQTKGELDIKDYYFFDWEMLGRPYETIFRFFSNANKEETKKIRDTSWERAIMFYLKSLKINRAMTLFKEYVPEDQNLKEKIEKEINKIIKFKRS
;
A
#
# COMPACT_ATOMS: atom_id res chain seq x y z
N MET A 1 -14.68 1.09 -28.66
CA MET A 1 -14.47 0.71 -27.25
C MET A 1 -13.85 1.87 -26.51
N THR A 2 -14.60 2.47 -25.60
CA THR A 2 -14.25 3.66 -24.82
C THR A 2 -13.18 3.35 -23.77
N TYR A 3 -11.94 3.75 -24.05
CA TYR A 3 -10.89 3.84 -23.02
C TYR A 3 -11.21 5.02 -22.12
N THR A 4 -11.85 4.73 -20.98
CA THR A 4 -12.13 5.71 -19.95
C THR A 4 -10.82 6.32 -19.50
N LYS A 5 -10.64 7.62 -19.78
CA LYS A 5 -9.57 8.47 -19.25
C LYS A 5 -9.49 8.24 -17.73
N LEU A 6 -8.54 7.43 -17.28
CA LEU A 6 -8.04 7.47 -15.91
C LEU A 6 -7.40 8.85 -15.73
N LYS A 7 -8.23 9.84 -15.38
CA LYS A 7 -7.76 11.15 -14.91
C LYS A 7 -6.64 10.87 -13.93
N LYS A 8 -5.46 11.46 -14.13
CA LYS A 8 -4.39 11.55 -13.12
C LYS A 8 -5.06 11.96 -11.81
N ARG A 9 -5.35 10.99 -10.93
CA ARG A 9 -5.94 11.28 -9.63
C ARG A 9 -4.81 11.89 -8.82
N ILE A 10 -4.87 13.20 -8.62
CA ILE A 10 -4.02 13.89 -7.65
C ILE A 10 -4.15 13.12 -6.33
N TYR A 11 -3.01 12.71 -5.78
CA TYR A 11 -2.95 11.94 -4.55
C TYR A 11 -3.60 12.74 -3.40
N LYS A 12 -4.85 12.43 -3.06
CA LYS A 12 -5.49 12.93 -1.85
C LYS A 12 -5.04 12.08 -0.68
N SER A 13 -3.89 12.44 -0.11
CA SER A 13 -3.33 11.82 1.11
C SER A 13 -4.26 11.91 2.34
N GLY A 14 -5.42 12.55 2.22
CA GLY A 14 -6.34 12.85 3.31
C GLY A 14 -5.93 14.14 4.03
N ASP A 15 -6.57 14.38 5.16
CA ASP A 15 -6.32 15.52 6.04
C ASP A 15 -4.94 15.41 6.71
N ASP A 16 -4.09 16.44 6.55
CA ASP A 16 -2.75 16.49 7.13
C ASP A 16 -2.80 16.53 8.66
N GLU A 17 -3.77 17.25 9.26
CA GLU A 17 -3.91 17.35 10.70
C GLU A 17 -4.22 16.00 11.32
N LYS A 18 -5.17 15.26 10.73
CA LYS A 18 -5.50 13.90 11.16
C LYS A 18 -4.31 12.95 11.03
N PHE A 19 -3.52 13.10 9.97
CA PHE A 19 -2.31 12.30 9.80
C PHE A 19 -1.25 12.63 10.87
N PHE A 20 -1.02 13.90 11.17
CA PHE A 20 -0.08 14.30 12.22
C PHE A 20 -0.54 13.85 13.61
N ASN A 21 -1.84 13.92 13.88
CA ASN A 21 -2.40 13.39 15.13
C ASN A 21 -2.23 11.86 15.22
N TYR A 22 -2.41 11.13 14.12
CA TYR A 22 -2.06 9.70 14.08
C TYR A 22 -0.56 9.47 14.34
N LEU A 23 0.34 10.22 13.71
CA LEU A 23 1.79 10.07 13.90
C LEU A 23 2.24 10.28 15.36
N LYS A 24 1.55 11.11 16.14
CA LYS A 24 1.81 11.26 17.58
C LYS A 24 1.61 9.94 18.32
N CYS A 25 0.61 9.15 17.91
CA CYS A 25 0.21 7.89 18.56
C CYS A 25 1.00 6.66 18.10
N VAL A 26 1.70 6.71 16.98
CA VAL A 26 2.55 5.61 16.52
C VAL A 26 3.65 5.34 17.56
N ARG A 27 4.00 4.09 17.83
CA ARG A 27 5.07 3.77 18.80
C ARG A 27 6.44 3.70 18.13
N SER A 28 6.51 2.99 17.00
CA SER A 28 7.75 2.84 16.25
C SER A 28 8.22 4.17 15.64
N SER A 29 9.35 4.67 16.12
CA SER A 29 9.98 5.89 15.60
C SER A 29 10.40 5.75 14.13
N GLU A 30 10.80 4.55 13.73
CA GLU A 30 11.12 4.23 12.35
C GLU A 30 9.86 4.26 11.48
N LEU A 31 8.76 3.65 11.94
CA LEU A 31 7.47 3.72 11.24
C LEU A 31 7.00 5.17 11.08
N LYS A 32 7.12 6.00 12.12
CA LYS A 32 6.81 7.44 12.02
C LYS A 32 7.62 8.12 10.92
N LYS A 33 8.94 7.90 10.90
CA LYS A 33 9.85 8.51 9.93
C LYS A 33 9.49 8.12 8.51
N ILE A 34 9.24 6.83 8.24
CA ILE A 34 8.91 6.39 6.88
C ILE A 34 7.53 6.87 6.43
N LEU A 35 6.51 6.84 7.30
CA LEU A 35 5.18 7.33 6.95
C LEU A 35 5.19 8.84 6.67
N TYR A 36 5.90 9.63 7.48
CA TYR A 36 6.08 11.05 7.25
C TYR A 36 6.81 11.31 5.93
N TYR A 37 7.93 10.61 5.70
CA TYR A 37 8.72 10.72 4.49
C TYR A 37 7.90 10.36 3.24
N ALA A 38 7.16 9.25 3.27
CA ALA A 38 6.29 8.83 2.19
C ALA A 38 5.22 9.88 1.89
N ARG A 39 4.52 10.37 2.92
CA ARG A 39 3.49 11.39 2.74
C ARG A 39 4.03 12.68 2.12
N LYS A 40 5.19 13.16 2.58
CA LYS A 40 5.83 14.36 2.04
C LYS A 40 6.19 14.19 0.56
N ASN A 41 6.86 13.08 0.22
CA ASN A 41 7.43 12.89 -1.11
C ASN A 41 6.41 12.48 -2.17
N LEU A 42 5.42 11.66 -1.82
CA LEU A 42 4.40 11.19 -2.77
C LEU A 42 3.48 12.33 -3.25
N LYS A 43 3.31 13.40 -2.46
CA LYS A 43 2.56 14.60 -2.89
C LYS A 43 3.16 15.29 -4.12
N HIS A 44 4.47 15.19 -4.31
CA HIS A 44 5.13 15.81 -5.47
C HIS A 44 4.83 15.09 -6.78
N ASN A 45 4.40 13.82 -6.73
CA ASN A 45 3.97 13.06 -7.91
C ASN A 45 5.06 12.99 -9.01
N ILE A 46 6.32 12.76 -8.58
CA ILE A 46 7.50 12.61 -9.45
C ILE A 46 8.00 11.17 -9.37
N GLU A 47 8.38 10.59 -10.51
CA GLU A 47 8.79 9.17 -10.62
C GLU A 47 9.94 8.82 -9.67
N PHE A 48 11.02 9.60 -9.69
CA PHE A 48 12.19 9.40 -8.83
C PHE A 48 11.80 9.30 -7.34
N LEU A 49 10.97 10.23 -6.86
CA LEU A 49 10.52 10.24 -5.47
C LEU A 49 9.60 9.06 -5.14
N ASN A 50 8.75 8.63 -6.07
CA ASN A 50 7.91 7.43 -5.85
C ASN A 50 8.77 6.16 -5.73
N LYS A 51 9.81 6.02 -6.57
CA LYS A 51 10.77 4.91 -6.46
C LYS A 51 11.55 4.96 -5.15
N GLU A 52 12.02 6.14 -4.73
CA GLU A 52 12.76 6.27 -3.47
C GLU A 52 11.89 5.93 -2.26
N VAL A 53 10.63 6.38 -2.24
CA VAL A 53 9.65 6.02 -1.20
C VAL A 53 9.41 4.50 -1.20
N TYR A 54 9.21 3.89 -2.37
CA TYR A 54 9.05 2.44 -2.49
C TYR A 54 10.21 1.67 -1.85
N HIS A 55 11.46 2.00 -2.20
CA HIS A 55 12.62 1.29 -1.67
C HIS A 55 12.78 1.44 -0.15
N ARG A 56 12.46 2.61 0.40
CA ARG A 56 12.50 2.82 1.84
C ARG A 56 11.37 2.04 2.55
N LEU A 57 10.19 1.97 1.95
CA LEU A 57 9.09 1.16 2.47
C LEU A 57 9.45 -0.33 2.47
N GLU A 58 10.01 -0.88 1.39
CA GLU A 58 10.39 -2.30 1.35
C GLU A 58 11.46 -2.63 2.40
N LYS A 59 12.41 -1.72 2.67
CA LYS A 59 13.36 -1.88 3.80
C LYS A 59 12.64 -1.95 5.15
N THR A 60 11.62 -1.12 5.35
CA THR A 60 10.75 -1.21 6.54
C THR A 60 10.02 -2.55 6.60
N VAL A 61 9.48 -3.04 5.48
CA VAL A 61 8.81 -4.36 5.47
C VAL A 61 9.78 -5.49 5.78
N GLU A 62 10.99 -5.46 5.23
CA GLU A 62 12.04 -6.44 5.53
C GLU A 62 12.36 -6.49 7.02
N LYS A 63 12.57 -5.33 7.65
CA LYS A 63 12.77 -5.25 9.11
C LYS A 63 11.60 -5.80 9.90
N GLN A 64 10.37 -5.54 9.46
CA GLN A 64 9.17 -6.08 10.09
C GLN A 64 9.12 -7.60 9.99
N THR A 65 9.50 -8.18 8.85
CA THR A 65 9.57 -9.65 8.69
C THR A 65 10.65 -10.29 9.56
N LYS A 66 11.72 -9.56 9.88
CA LYS A 66 12.78 -10.00 10.81
C LYS A 66 12.44 -9.76 12.29
N GLY A 67 11.29 -9.15 12.59
CA GLY A 67 10.90 -8.80 13.97
C GLY A 67 11.65 -7.58 14.53
N GLU A 68 12.32 -6.79 13.69
CA GLU A 68 13.11 -5.61 14.07
C GLU A 68 12.25 -4.34 14.20
N LEU A 69 10.96 -4.41 13.81
CA LEU A 69 10.00 -3.32 13.96
C LEU A 69 8.88 -3.70 14.92
N ASP A 70 8.62 -2.82 15.90
CA ASP A 70 7.47 -2.90 16.80
C ASP A 70 6.18 -2.50 16.09
N ILE A 71 5.70 -3.36 15.18
CA ILE A 71 4.38 -3.30 14.58
C ILE A 71 3.69 -4.63 14.87
N LYS A 72 2.80 -4.62 15.86
CA LYS A 72 2.05 -5.81 16.23
C LYS A 72 0.90 -6.06 15.26
N ASP A 73 0.51 -7.31 15.09
CA ASP A 73 -0.56 -7.66 14.13
C ASP A 73 -1.90 -6.97 14.45
N TYR A 74 -2.17 -6.68 15.73
CA TYR A 74 -3.38 -5.98 16.16
C TYR A 74 -3.31 -4.44 16.04
N TYR A 75 -2.20 -3.88 15.56
CA TYR A 75 -2.09 -2.44 15.27
C TYR A 75 -2.73 -2.12 13.92
N PHE A 76 -4.05 -2.30 13.81
CA PHE A 76 -4.80 -2.16 12.56
C PHE A 76 -4.57 -0.83 11.85
N PHE A 77 -4.48 0.28 12.60
CA PHE A 77 -4.22 1.59 12.00
C PHE A 77 -2.82 1.71 11.37
N ASP A 78 -1.81 1.09 11.96
CA ASP A 78 -0.44 1.12 11.43
C ASP A 78 -0.35 0.36 10.11
N TRP A 79 -1.02 -0.80 10.03
CA TRP A 79 -1.15 -1.54 8.78
C TRP A 79 -1.90 -0.73 7.72
N GLU A 80 -3.02 -0.09 8.07
CA GLU A 80 -3.75 0.76 7.11
C GLU A 80 -2.84 1.88 6.58
N MET A 81 -2.08 2.53 7.47
CA MET A 81 -1.22 3.65 7.13
C MET A 81 0.00 3.24 6.32
N LEU A 82 0.49 2.01 6.47
CA LEU A 82 1.47 1.41 5.56
C LEU A 82 0.87 1.07 4.18
N GLY A 83 -0.38 0.61 4.12
CA GLY A 83 -1.04 0.28 2.84
C GLY A 83 -1.25 1.49 1.92
N ARG A 84 -1.53 2.67 2.51
CA ARG A 84 -1.81 3.91 1.77
C ARG A 84 -0.68 4.38 0.82
N PRO A 85 0.58 4.52 1.24
CA PRO A 85 1.64 4.91 0.33
C PRO A 85 1.89 3.86 -0.77
N TYR A 86 1.78 2.56 -0.48
CA TYR A 86 1.85 1.53 -1.54
C TYR A 86 0.71 1.66 -2.55
N GLU A 87 -0.54 1.85 -2.12
CA GLU A 87 -1.65 2.11 -3.05
C GLU A 87 -1.36 3.33 -3.94
N THR A 88 -0.71 4.35 -3.38
CA THR A 88 -0.35 5.58 -4.10
C THR A 88 0.66 5.30 -5.21
N ILE A 89 1.72 4.56 -4.87
CA ILE A 89 2.78 4.17 -5.81
C ILE A 89 2.21 3.28 -6.91
N PHE A 90 1.38 2.29 -6.54
CA PHE A 90 0.64 1.45 -7.50
C PHE A 90 -0.15 2.31 -8.49
N ARG A 91 -0.94 3.28 -8.01
CA ARG A 91 -1.73 4.16 -8.86
C ARG A 91 -0.88 5.09 -9.71
N PHE A 92 0.26 5.55 -9.20
CA PHE A 92 1.21 6.36 -9.95
C PHE A 92 1.76 5.61 -11.18
N PHE A 93 2.11 4.34 -10.99
CA PHE A 93 2.68 3.48 -12.02
C PHE A 93 1.63 2.64 -12.77
N SER A 94 0.34 2.97 -12.72
CA SER A 94 -0.72 2.14 -13.33
C SER A 94 -0.50 1.88 -14.82
N ASN A 95 0.08 2.86 -15.53
CA ASN A 95 0.34 2.81 -16.98
C ASN A 95 1.84 2.58 -17.28
N ALA A 96 2.58 1.98 -16.34
CA ALA A 96 3.99 1.67 -16.50
C ALA A 96 4.23 0.64 -17.61
N ASN A 97 5.14 0.96 -18.53
CA ASN A 97 5.57 0.07 -19.61
C ASN A 97 6.99 -0.50 -19.38
N LYS A 98 7.80 0.14 -18.52
CA LYS A 98 9.16 -0.33 -18.21
C LYS A 98 9.09 -1.44 -17.16
N GLU A 99 9.84 -2.51 -17.39
CA GLU A 99 9.85 -3.71 -16.53
C GLU A 99 10.09 -3.39 -15.05
N GLU A 100 11.09 -2.57 -14.74
CA GLU A 100 11.38 -2.13 -13.37
C GLU A 100 10.16 -1.46 -12.70
N THR A 101 9.49 -0.55 -13.41
CA THR A 101 8.31 0.16 -12.89
C THR A 101 7.08 -0.74 -12.79
N LYS A 102 6.96 -1.77 -13.64
CA LYS A 102 5.92 -2.80 -13.50
C LYS A 102 6.11 -3.60 -12.22
N LYS A 103 7.34 -4.02 -11.91
CA LYS A 103 7.65 -4.71 -10.64
C LYS A 103 7.27 -3.86 -9.44
N ILE A 104 7.64 -2.57 -9.44
CA ILE A 104 7.26 -1.63 -8.37
C ILE A 104 5.73 -1.53 -8.25
N ARG A 105 5.01 -1.41 -9.37
CA ARG A 105 3.54 -1.36 -9.41
C ARG A 105 2.92 -2.62 -8.79
N ASP A 106 3.36 -3.79 -9.22
CA ASP A 106 2.75 -5.08 -8.88
C ASP A 106 3.02 -5.43 -7.41
N THR A 107 4.26 -5.23 -6.95
CA THR A 107 4.59 -5.36 -5.52
C THR A 107 3.83 -4.34 -4.68
N SER A 108 3.71 -3.09 -5.13
CA SER A 108 2.94 -2.09 -4.39
C SER A 108 1.45 -2.42 -4.31
N TRP A 109 0.88 -3.00 -5.38
CA TRP A 109 -0.48 -3.50 -5.38
C TRP A 109 -0.66 -4.64 -4.36
N GLU A 110 0.24 -5.63 -4.37
CA GLU A 110 0.23 -6.74 -3.40
C GLU A 110 0.31 -6.23 -1.96
N ARG A 111 1.31 -5.38 -1.66
CA ARG A 111 1.54 -4.82 -0.31
C ARG A 111 0.34 -4.03 0.18
N ALA A 112 -0.24 -3.18 -0.68
CA ALA A 112 -1.42 -2.40 -0.33
C ALA A 112 -2.60 -3.30 0.05
N ILE A 113 -2.88 -4.34 -0.74
CA ILE A 113 -3.95 -5.29 -0.45
C ILE A 113 -3.68 -6.03 0.87
N MET A 114 -2.48 -6.59 1.05
CA MET A 114 -2.15 -7.35 2.25
C MET A 114 -2.24 -6.48 3.52
N PHE A 115 -1.80 -5.23 3.47
CA PHE A 115 -1.92 -4.32 4.61
C PHE A 115 -3.36 -3.84 4.86
N TYR A 116 -4.19 -3.72 3.82
CA TYR A 116 -5.61 -3.48 3.99
C TYR A 116 -6.35 -4.68 4.58
N LEU A 117 -5.93 -5.90 4.24
CA LEU A 117 -6.45 -7.12 4.86
C LEU A 117 -6.05 -7.20 6.34
N LYS A 118 -4.77 -6.96 6.67
CA LYS A 118 -4.30 -6.89 8.07
C LYS A 118 -5.02 -5.82 8.89
N SER A 119 -5.38 -4.69 8.29
CA SER A 119 -6.14 -3.61 8.95
C SER A 119 -7.65 -3.78 8.91
N LEU A 120 -8.15 -4.95 8.48
CA LEU A 120 -9.58 -5.26 8.35
C LEU A 120 -10.35 -4.35 7.39
N LYS A 121 -9.66 -3.59 6.54
CA LYS A 121 -10.23 -2.74 5.48
C LYS A 121 -10.56 -3.58 4.23
N ILE A 122 -11.32 -4.65 4.43
CA ILE A 122 -11.62 -5.67 3.41
C ILE A 122 -12.25 -5.05 2.16
N ASN A 123 -13.21 -4.13 2.30
CA ASN A 123 -13.83 -3.48 1.15
C ASN A 123 -12.81 -2.74 0.28
N ARG A 124 -11.85 -2.04 0.91
CA ARG A 124 -10.79 -1.33 0.19
C ARG A 124 -9.84 -2.30 -0.50
N ALA A 125 -9.42 -3.37 0.19
CA ALA A 125 -8.62 -4.44 -0.39
C ALA A 125 -9.31 -5.06 -1.63
N MET A 126 -10.61 -5.36 -1.53
CA MET A 126 -11.41 -5.90 -2.62
C MET A 126 -11.55 -4.94 -3.79
N THR A 127 -11.73 -3.64 -3.53
CA THR A 127 -11.75 -2.62 -4.57
C THR A 127 -10.42 -2.60 -5.33
N LEU A 128 -9.28 -2.58 -4.64
CA LEU A 128 -7.96 -2.63 -5.29
C LEU A 128 -7.75 -3.92 -6.10
N PHE A 129 -8.19 -5.06 -5.56
CA PHE A 129 -8.07 -6.35 -6.25
C PHE A 129 -8.87 -6.38 -7.56
N LYS A 130 -10.05 -5.76 -7.60
CA LYS A 130 -10.89 -5.70 -8.80
C LYS A 130 -10.42 -4.67 -9.82
N GLU A 131 -9.70 -3.63 -9.38
CA GLU A 131 -9.21 -2.55 -10.25
C GLU A 131 -8.03 -2.98 -11.14
N TYR A 132 -7.36 -4.09 -10.83
CA TYR A 132 -6.12 -4.47 -11.50
C TYR A 132 -5.94 -5.98 -11.55
N VAL A 133 -5.46 -6.48 -12.70
CA VAL A 133 -5.06 -7.87 -12.89
C VAL A 133 -3.54 -7.88 -13.10
N PRO A 134 -2.75 -8.44 -12.17
CA PRO A 134 -1.31 -8.55 -12.36
C PRO A 134 -0.99 -9.45 -13.54
N GLU A 135 0.15 -9.19 -14.20
CA GLU A 135 0.66 -10.07 -15.27
C GLU A 135 1.07 -11.44 -14.68
N ASP A 136 1.53 -11.45 -13.43
CA ASP A 136 1.82 -12.67 -12.66
C ASP A 136 0.53 -13.30 -12.11
N GLN A 137 0.11 -14.40 -12.72
CA GLN A 137 -1.10 -15.12 -12.30
C GLN A 137 -0.95 -15.80 -10.93
N ASN A 138 0.26 -16.20 -10.53
CA ASN A 138 0.50 -16.79 -9.21
C ASN A 138 0.26 -15.74 -8.11
N LEU A 139 0.66 -14.50 -8.37
CA LEU A 139 0.41 -13.37 -7.48
C LEU A 139 -1.09 -13.13 -7.29
N LYS A 140 -1.87 -13.18 -8.38
CA LYS A 140 -3.33 -13.07 -8.32
C LYS A 140 -3.95 -14.15 -7.45
N GLU A 141 -3.61 -15.42 -7.69
CA GLU A 141 -4.15 -16.55 -6.94
C GLU A 141 -3.80 -16.50 -5.45
N LYS A 142 -2.58 -16.08 -5.11
CA LYS A 142 -2.15 -15.88 -3.73
C LYS A 142 -3.02 -14.86 -3.01
N ILE A 143 -3.24 -13.70 -3.61
CA ILE A 143 -4.08 -12.65 -3.03
C ILE A 143 -5.54 -13.11 -2.91
N GLU A 144 -6.06 -13.81 -3.91
CA GLU A 144 -7.42 -14.35 -3.90
C GLU A 144 -7.63 -15.36 -2.76
N LYS A 145 -6.65 -16.23 -2.50
CA LYS A 145 -6.67 -17.16 -1.37
C LYS A 145 -6.74 -16.42 -0.03
N GLU A 146 -5.92 -15.38 0.17
CA GLU A 146 -5.90 -14.58 1.41
C GLU A 146 -7.23 -13.84 1.65
N ILE A 147 -7.79 -13.24 0.59
CA ILE A 147 -9.11 -12.61 0.64
C ILE A 147 -10.19 -13.62 1.07
N ASN A 148 -10.21 -14.80 0.43
CA ASN A 148 -11.20 -15.84 0.72
C ASN A 148 -11.10 -16.37 2.15
N LYS A 149 -9.88 -16.50 2.69
CA LYS A 149 -9.63 -16.91 4.08
C LYS A 149 -10.28 -15.91 5.06
N ILE A 150 -10.10 -14.61 4.83
CA ILE A 150 -10.65 -13.56 5.69
C ILE A 150 -12.17 -13.47 5.57
N ILE A 151 -12.73 -13.64 4.37
CA ILE A 151 -14.18 -13.65 4.16
C ILE A 151 -14.84 -14.83 4.90
N LYS A 152 -14.23 -16.02 4.85
CA LYS A 152 -14.73 -17.21 5.57
C LYS A 152 -14.74 -16.98 7.08
N PHE A 153 -13.65 -16.44 7.64
CA PHE A 153 -13.55 -16.13 9.07
C PHE A 153 -14.65 -15.16 9.54
N LYS A 154 -15.08 -14.23 8.69
CA LYS A 154 -16.13 -13.25 9.02
C LYS A 154 -17.56 -13.81 9.00
N ARG A 155 -17.76 -15.01 8.43
CA ARG A 155 -19.07 -15.68 8.30
C ARG A 155 -19.27 -16.79 9.34
N SER A 156 -18.20 -17.18 10.04
CA SER A 156 -18.21 -18.10 11.19
C SER A 156 -18.44 -17.32 12.47
#